data_AF-A0A7W6ZWK1-F1
#
_entry.id   AF-A0A7W6ZWK1-F1
#
_cell.length_a   1.000
_cell.length_b   1.000
_cell.length_c   1.000
_cell.angle_alpha   90.00
_cell.angle_beta   90.00
_cell.angle_gamma   90.00
#
_symmetry.space_group_name_H-M   'P 1'
#
loop_
_entity.id
_entity.type
_entity.pdbx_description
1 polymer ?
#
loop_
_entity_poly.entity_id
_entity_poly.type
_entity_poly.pdbx_seq_one_letter_code
_entity_poly.pdbx_strand_id
1 'polypeptide(L)'
;MMIEHGLEPHRVARLLKYLKTPKTNEGAGQPQIFATTHSPVVIRELTAADIFAVRAKGGTTTVASVAATAKDPNTAQRHLRGTPEAFLVRKVIVGEGRTEQGLARGLDDWWQTLEQDSFALQSVVAIDGGGKDNAPLVAEHLRDLGYDVFLLLDSDEPPNQDALKRAKDKGAVVHQWPDECSTEERLFLDLPWEGVRAMIKLAIDFNGQISVMAVMDNALSAAGQPTATDAKLGGDRDSEQVRRVLGKVAKDKSWFKDITRGERLSTVIGPNLTAIPKTPLAKGIVAIRSWVDGG
;
A
#
# COMPACT_ATOMS: atom_id res chain seq x y z
N MET A 1 16.97 -10.30 25.48
CA MET A 1 15.99 -9.33 26.01
C MET A 1 15.90 -8.19 25.01
N MET A 2 14.69 -7.77 24.62
CA MET A 2 14.50 -6.69 23.64
C MET A 2 14.79 -5.33 24.29
N ILE A 3 15.32 -4.38 23.52
CA ILE A 3 15.80 -3.08 24.05
C ILE A 3 14.66 -2.18 24.59
N GLU A 4 13.45 -2.38 24.09
CA GLU A 4 12.26 -1.62 24.45
C GLU A 4 11.49 -2.17 25.67
N HIS A 5 11.88 -3.33 26.21
CA HIS A 5 11.06 -4.02 27.20
C HIS A 5 10.90 -3.22 28.49
N GLY A 6 9.65 -2.94 28.89
CA GLY A 6 9.33 -2.17 30.09
C GLY A 6 9.51 -0.65 29.98
N LEU A 7 9.73 -0.11 28.77
CA LEU A 7 9.95 1.31 28.54
C LEU A 7 8.85 1.94 27.67
N GLU A 8 8.38 3.11 28.06
CA GLU A 8 7.50 3.94 27.23
C GLU A 8 8.25 4.47 26.00
N PRO A 9 7.58 4.79 24.88
CA PRO A 9 8.21 5.20 23.63
C PRO A 9 9.27 6.32 23.77
N HIS A 10 8.98 7.34 24.56
CA HIS A 10 9.90 8.46 24.79
C HIS A 10 11.14 8.05 25.62
N ARG A 11 11.01 7.06 26.50
CA ARG A 11 12.14 6.49 27.26
C ARG A 11 13.03 5.62 26.37
N VAL A 12 12.43 4.85 25.46
CA VAL A 12 13.17 4.10 24.43
C VAL A 12 14.00 5.06 23.57
N ALA A 13 13.39 6.12 23.04
CA ALA A 13 14.10 7.12 22.24
C ALA A 13 15.26 7.78 23.03
N ARG A 14 15.01 8.14 24.31
CA ARG A 14 16.04 8.71 25.18
C ARG A 14 17.19 7.73 25.45
N LEU A 15 16.88 6.46 25.68
CA LEU A 15 17.87 5.40 25.86
C LEU A 15 18.73 5.23 24.60
N LEU A 16 18.11 5.10 23.42
CA LEU A 16 18.84 4.99 22.15
C LEU A 16 19.78 6.18 21.93
N LYS A 17 19.30 7.40 22.19
CA LYS A 17 20.13 8.60 22.14
C LYS A 17 21.32 8.51 23.10
N TYR A 18 21.09 8.09 24.34
CA TYR A 18 22.16 7.92 25.33
C TYR A 18 23.19 6.88 24.91
N LEU A 19 22.77 5.75 24.34
CA LEU A 19 23.65 4.68 23.88
C LEU A 19 24.49 5.11 22.67
N LYS A 20 23.92 5.89 21.75
CA LYS A 20 24.62 6.43 20.58
C LYS A 20 25.53 7.63 20.88
N THR A 21 25.32 8.32 22.00
CA THR A 21 26.13 9.49 22.35
C THR A 21 27.55 9.04 22.74
N PRO A 22 28.60 9.58 22.09
CA PRO A 22 29.98 9.30 22.45
C PRO A 22 30.24 9.53 23.94
N LYS A 23 30.88 8.57 24.63
CA LYS A 23 31.27 8.77 26.03
C LYS A 23 32.57 9.56 26.07
N THR A 24 32.57 10.67 26.80
CA THR A 24 33.69 11.62 26.87
C THR A 24 34.67 11.33 28.00
N ASN A 25 34.53 10.20 28.70
CA ASN A 25 35.41 9.85 29.81
C ASN A 25 36.78 9.43 29.25
N GLU A 26 37.83 10.08 29.73
CA GLU A 26 39.21 9.76 29.35
C GLU A 26 39.51 8.27 29.60
N GLY A 27 39.95 7.57 28.56
CA GLY A 27 40.33 6.15 28.62
C GLY A 27 39.20 5.13 28.38
N ALA A 28 37.94 5.54 28.28
CA ALA A 28 36.84 4.63 27.95
C ALA A 28 36.51 4.68 26.45
N GLY A 29 36.77 3.58 25.72
CA GLY A 29 36.33 3.44 24.33
C GLY A 29 34.81 3.45 24.17
N GLN A 30 34.31 3.82 23.00
CA GLN A 30 32.87 3.77 22.71
C GLN A 30 32.38 2.31 22.72
N PRO A 31 31.35 1.96 23.50
CA PRO A 31 30.84 0.59 23.53
C PRO A 31 30.15 0.23 22.21
N GLN A 32 30.40 -0.99 21.72
CA GLN A 32 29.63 -1.60 20.64
C GLN A 32 28.42 -2.33 21.21
N ILE A 33 27.23 -2.10 20.64
CA ILE A 33 25.97 -2.63 21.16
C ILE A 33 25.25 -3.39 20.06
N PHE A 34 24.89 -4.64 20.37
CA PHE A 34 24.01 -5.45 19.55
C PHE A 34 22.72 -5.70 20.34
N ALA A 35 21.58 -5.35 19.74
CA ALA A 35 20.28 -5.50 20.35
C ALA A 35 19.27 -6.02 19.34
N THR A 36 18.23 -6.68 19.84
CA THR A 36 17.06 -7.08 19.06
C THR A 36 15.88 -6.19 19.43
N THR A 37 14.98 -5.96 18.48
CA THR A 37 13.79 -5.13 18.69
C THR A 37 12.63 -5.63 17.85
N HIS A 38 11.42 -5.49 18.39
CA HIS A 38 10.15 -5.55 17.67
C HIS A 38 9.41 -4.21 17.78
N SER A 39 10.11 -3.14 18.16
CA SER A 39 9.50 -1.83 18.36
C SER A 39 9.62 -0.96 17.12
N PRO A 40 8.50 -0.48 16.56
CA PRO A 40 8.55 0.52 15.50
C PRO A 40 9.18 1.83 15.95
N VAL A 41 9.18 2.12 17.26
CA VAL A 41 9.85 3.30 17.84
C VAL A 41 11.36 3.16 17.66
N VAL A 42 11.93 2.00 17.97
CA VAL A 42 13.37 1.76 17.80
C VAL A 42 13.78 1.90 16.33
N ILE A 43 12.99 1.34 15.42
CA ILE A 43 13.23 1.43 13.97
C ILE A 43 13.21 2.89 13.48
N ARG A 44 12.28 3.71 13.97
CA ARG A 44 12.17 5.14 13.58
C ARG A 44 13.34 5.98 14.11
N GLU A 45 13.78 5.72 15.34
CA GLU A 45 14.83 6.48 16.03
C GLU A 45 16.25 6.14 15.52
N LEU A 46 16.45 4.90 15.08
CA LEU A 46 17.72 4.46 14.51
C LEU A 46 17.91 4.91 13.06
N THR A 47 19.16 4.84 12.59
CA THR A 47 19.48 5.08 11.18
C THR A 47 19.52 3.77 10.40
N ALA A 48 19.39 3.83 9.08
CA ALA A 48 19.49 2.66 8.21
C ALA A 48 20.80 1.88 8.39
N ALA A 49 21.88 2.57 8.78
CA ALA A 49 23.17 1.96 9.08
C ALA A 49 23.18 1.15 10.39
N ASP A 50 22.27 1.45 11.31
CA ASP A 50 22.15 0.76 12.60
C ASP A 50 21.23 -0.47 12.53
N ILE A 51 20.53 -0.69 11.40
CA ILE A 51 19.46 -1.69 11.30
C ILE A 51 19.88 -2.82 10.35
N PHE A 52 19.68 -4.04 10.83
CA PHE A 52 19.95 -5.27 10.09
C PHE A 52 18.70 -6.16 10.13
N ALA A 53 18.28 -6.66 8.97
CA ALA A 53 17.25 -7.67 8.86
C ALA A 53 17.87 -9.05 9.07
N VAL A 54 17.35 -9.82 10.02
CA VAL A 54 17.76 -11.20 10.28
C VAL A 54 16.65 -12.13 9.81
N ARG A 55 16.99 -13.13 9.00
CA ARG A 55 16.04 -14.10 8.43
C ARG A 55 16.58 -15.52 8.59
N ALA A 56 15.69 -16.46 8.89
CA ALA A 56 16.02 -17.88 8.99
C ALA A 56 15.10 -18.67 8.06
N LYS A 57 15.67 -19.39 7.09
CA LYS A 57 14.92 -20.23 6.15
C LYS A 57 15.69 -21.52 5.89
N GLY A 58 15.02 -22.67 6.05
CA GLY A 58 15.63 -23.98 5.81
C GLY A 58 16.88 -24.25 6.66
N GLY A 59 16.93 -23.72 7.89
CA GLY A 59 18.09 -23.87 8.79
C GLY A 59 19.27 -22.93 8.49
N THR A 60 19.18 -22.10 7.45
CA THR A 60 20.19 -21.06 7.16
C THR A 60 19.72 -19.70 7.67
N THR A 61 20.59 -19.04 8.45
CA THR A 61 20.36 -17.68 8.94
C THR A 61 21.12 -16.68 8.07
N THR A 62 20.43 -15.69 7.54
CA THR A 62 21.01 -14.57 6.79
C THR A 62 20.83 -13.27 7.58
N VAL A 63 21.82 -12.39 7.44
CA VAL A 63 21.81 -11.05 8.04
C VAL A 63 22.10 -10.04 6.94
N ALA A 64 21.18 -9.10 6.72
CA ALA A 64 21.29 -8.09 5.68
C ALA A 64 21.23 -6.69 6.28
N SER A 65 22.20 -5.84 5.96
CA SER A 65 22.21 -4.44 6.41
C SER A 65 21.21 -3.62 5.62
N VAL A 66 20.37 -2.84 6.29
CA VAL A 66 19.39 -1.96 5.60
C VAL A 66 20.08 -0.90 4.76
N ALA A 67 21.14 -0.26 5.28
CA ALA A 67 21.90 0.72 4.50
C ALA A 67 22.69 0.10 3.34
N ALA A 68 23.37 -1.04 3.54
CA ALA A 68 24.26 -1.60 2.50
C ALA A 68 23.50 -2.23 1.33
N THR A 69 22.27 -2.70 1.57
CA THR A 69 21.38 -3.24 0.54
C THR A 69 20.66 -2.16 -0.26
N ALA A 70 20.56 -0.95 0.29
CA ALA A 70 19.90 0.16 -0.37
C ALA A 70 20.79 0.79 -1.45
N LYS A 71 20.23 1.06 -2.63
CA LYS A 71 20.93 1.84 -3.66
C LYS A 71 21.14 3.30 -3.25
N ASP A 72 20.17 3.85 -2.52
CA ASP A 72 20.25 5.18 -1.92
C ASP A 72 19.96 5.07 -0.41
N PRO A 73 20.97 5.32 0.45
CA PRO A 73 20.80 5.30 1.89
C PRO A 73 19.72 6.26 2.39
N ASN A 74 19.50 7.40 1.71
CA ASN A 74 18.46 8.35 2.10
C ASN A 74 17.07 7.79 1.85
N THR A 75 16.86 7.13 0.72
CA THR A 75 15.62 6.43 0.38
C THR A 75 15.30 5.34 1.42
N ALA A 76 16.28 4.50 1.77
CA ALA A 76 16.11 3.50 2.83
C ALA A 76 15.77 4.12 4.19
N GLN A 77 16.41 5.23 4.57
CA GLN A 77 16.09 5.93 5.81
C GLN A 77 14.66 6.48 5.81
N ARG A 78 14.20 7.01 4.67
CA ARG A 78 12.81 7.51 4.53
C ARG A 78 11.81 6.38 4.68
N HIS A 79 12.03 5.23 4.03
CA HIS A 79 11.13 4.07 4.13
C HIS A 79 11.07 3.52 5.57
N LEU A 80 12.22 3.37 6.23
CA LEU A 80 12.28 2.95 7.64
C LEU A 80 11.44 3.84 8.56
N ARG A 81 11.49 5.16 8.35
CA ARG A 81 10.77 6.12 9.19
C ARG A 81 9.29 6.24 8.84
N GLY A 82 8.97 6.15 7.55
CA GLY A 82 7.60 6.24 7.05
C GLY A 82 6.75 5.04 7.46
N THR A 83 7.33 3.85 7.39
CA THR A 83 6.60 2.57 7.51
C THR A 83 7.44 1.53 8.26
N PRO A 84 7.84 1.78 9.53
CA PRO A 84 8.66 0.85 10.31
C PRO A 84 8.01 -0.53 10.50
N GLU A 85 6.68 -0.60 10.49
CA GLU A 85 5.93 -1.85 10.57
C GLU A 85 6.26 -2.83 9.43
N ALA A 86 6.66 -2.35 8.26
CA ALA A 86 7.13 -3.19 7.15
C ALA A 86 8.35 -4.03 7.54
N PHE A 87 9.15 -3.56 8.50
CA PHE A 87 10.37 -4.24 8.94
C PHE A 87 10.12 -5.25 10.07
N LEU A 88 8.88 -5.35 10.55
CA LEU A 88 8.47 -6.22 11.66
C LEU A 88 7.60 -7.39 11.21
N VAL A 89 7.35 -7.51 9.90
CA VAL A 89 6.51 -8.55 9.30
C VAL A 89 7.31 -9.48 8.40
N ARG A 90 6.68 -10.56 7.92
CA ARG A 90 7.27 -11.50 6.95
C ARG A 90 6.91 -11.12 5.51
N LYS A 91 5.67 -10.70 5.31
CA LYS A 91 5.06 -10.37 4.02
C LYS A 91 4.69 -8.88 3.97
N VAL A 92 4.96 -8.21 2.87
CA VAL A 92 4.62 -6.80 2.66
C VAL A 92 3.86 -6.64 1.34
N ILE A 93 2.69 -6.02 1.41
CA ILE A 93 1.96 -5.51 0.24
C ILE A 93 2.42 -4.07 0.04
N VAL A 94 3.07 -3.80 -1.09
CA VAL A 94 3.47 -2.46 -1.51
C VAL A 94 2.45 -1.99 -2.53
N GLY A 95 1.61 -1.04 -2.14
CA GLY A 95 0.75 -0.32 -3.09
C GLY A 95 1.53 0.79 -3.78
N GLU A 96 1.10 1.23 -4.95
CA GLU A 96 1.70 2.40 -5.59
C GLU A 96 1.64 3.62 -4.66
N GLY A 97 0.47 3.87 -4.06
CA GLY A 97 0.26 4.97 -3.13
C GLY A 97 -0.62 4.61 -1.93
N ARG A 98 -1.15 5.67 -1.29
CA ARG A 98 -2.01 5.56 -0.10
C ARG A 98 -3.37 4.94 -0.39
N THR A 99 -3.89 5.08 -1.61
CA THR A 99 -5.18 4.52 -2.01
C THR A 99 -5.12 3.00 -1.99
N GLU A 100 -4.07 2.41 -2.56
CA GLU A 100 -3.82 0.96 -2.59
C GLU A 100 -3.52 0.43 -1.18
N GLN A 101 -2.75 1.18 -0.39
CA GLN A 101 -2.52 0.87 1.02
C GLN A 101 -3.84 0.78 1.80
N GLY A 102 -4.70 1.79 1.66
CA GLY A 102 -6.01 1.82 2.30
C GLY A 102 -6.91 0.69 1.79
N LEU A 103 -6.96 0.49 0.48
CA LEU A 103 -7.74 -0.59 -0.14
C LEU A 103 -7.36 -1.96 0.44
N ALA A 104 -6.07 -2.26 0.54
CA ALA A 104 -5.60 -3.53 1.10
C ALA A 104 -6.02 -3.71 2.57
N ARG A 105 -5.97 -2.64 3.39
CA ARG A 105 -6.44 -2.67 4.78
C ARG A 105 -7.95 -2.86 4.88
N GLY A 106 -8.73 -2.16 4.06
CA GLY A 106 -10.18 -2.34 4.02
C GLY A 106 -10.58 -3.75 3.55
N LEU A 107 -9.84 -4.34 2.61
CA LEU A 107 -10.05 -5.72 2.19
C LEU A 107 -9.76 -6.72 3.32
N ASP A 108 -8.73 -6.45 4.14
CA ASP A 108 -8.47 -7.25 5.35
C ASP A 108 -9.65 -7.23 6.33
N ASP A 109 -10.24 -6.05 6.58
CA ASP A 109 -11.44 -5.93 7.39
C ASP A 109 -12.62 -6.70 6.77
N TRP A 110 -12.83 -6.57 5.46
CA TRP A 110 -13.88 -7.31 4.74
C TRP A 110 -13.69 -8.82 4.85
N TRP A 111 -12.49 -9.34 4.62
CA TRP A 111 -12.19 -10.77 4.71
C TRP A 111 -12.38 -11.34 6.12
N GLN A 112 -12.10 -10.55 7.16
CA GLN A 112 -12.41 -10.95 8.53
C GLN A 112 -13.92 -11.11 8.77
N THR A 113 -14.77 -10.30 8.11
CA THR A 113 -16.24 -10.53 8.16
C THR A 113 -16.67 -11.84 7.51
N LEU A 114 -15.80 -12.42 6.66
CA LEU A 114 -15.98 -13.73 6.02
C LEU A 114 -15.20 -14.84 6.75
N GLU A 115 -14.79 -14.60 8.00
CA GLU A 115 -14.03 -15.53 8.84
C GLU A 115 -12.68 -15.99 8.25
N GLN A 116 -12.11 -15.22 7.33
CA GLN A 116 -10.77 -15.48 6.81
C GLN A 116 -9.70 -14.90 7.74
N ASP A 117 -8.51 -15.52 7.75
CA ASP A 117 -7.38 -15.06 8.54
C ASP A 117 -6.99 -13.62 8.19
N SER A 118 -6.78 -12.79 9.20
CA SER A 118 -6.36 -11.40 9.03
C SER A 118 -4.90 -11.29 8.59
N PHE A 119 -4.54 -10.14 8.03
CA PHE A 119 -3.15 -9.81 7.69
C PHE A 119 -2.23 -9.91 8.90
N ALA A 120 -2.69 -9.47 10.07
CA ALA A 120 -1.93 -9.57 11.31
C ALA A 120 -1.59 -11.03 11.65
N LEU A 121 -2.56 -11.95 11.54
CA LEU A 121 -2.35 -13.37 11.77
C LEU A 121 -1.37 -13.98 10.74
N GLN A 122 -1.45 -13.53 9.50
CA GLN A 122 -0.57 -13.97 8.40
C GLN A 122 0.79 -13.25 8.35
N SER A 123 1.09 -12.36 9.31
CA SER A 123 2.32 -11.54 9.31
C SER A 123 2.48 -10.70 8.03
N VAL A 124 1.40 -10.06 7.60
CA VAL A 124 1.30 -9.18 6.43
C VAL A 124 1.06 -7.74 6.87
N VAL A 125 1.64 -6.78 6.13
CA VAL A 125 1.25 -5.36 6.23
C VAL A 125 1.19 -4.72 4.86
N ALA A 126 0.26 -3.77 4.68
CA ALA A 126 0.17 -2.94 3.48
C ALA A 126 0.82 -1.56 3.71
N ILE A 127 1.64 -1.13 2.75
CA ILE A 127 2.38 0.14 2.81
C ILE A 127 2.20 0.99 1.55
N ASP A 128 2.30 2.31 1.74
CA ASP A 128 2.42 3.32 0.68
C ASP A 128 3.81 3.20 0.02
N GLY A 129 3.83 2.84 -1.25
CA GLY A 129 5.04 2.74 -2.07
C GLY A 129 5.58 4.08 -2.54
N GLY A 130 4.91 5.20 -2.29
CA GLY A 130 5.39 6.55 -2.57
C GLY A 130 5.35 6.95 -4.06
N GLY A 131 4.46 6.35 -4.85
CA GLY A 131 4.21 6.63 -6.25
C GLY A 131 4.87 5.63 -7.22
N LYS A 132 4.43 5.69 -8.49
CA LYS A 132 4.81 4.75 -9.57
C LYS A 132 6.30 4.42 -9.69
N ASP A 133 7.19 5.39 -9.47
CA ASP A 133 8.63 5.19 -9.62
C ASP A 133 9.31 4.68 -8.34
N ASN A 134 8.75 5.01 -7.18
CA ASN A 134 9.32 4.64 -5.88
C ASN A 134 8.81 3.26 -5.43
N ALA A 135 7.57 2.88 -5.73
CA ALA A 135 7.01 1.61 -5.30
C ALA A 135 7.83 0.38 -5.77
N PRO A 136 8.33 0.33 -7.04
CA PRO A 136 9.25 -0.73 -7.45
C PRO A 136 10.60 -0.71 -6.73
N LEU A 137 11.12 0.47 -6.36
CA LEU A 137 12.37 0.60 -5.59
C LEU A 137 12.19 0.09 -4.15
N VAL A 138 11.06 0.41 -3.51
CA VAL A 138 10.67 -0.13 -2.20
C VAL A 138 10.58 -1.65 -2.26
N ALA A 139 9.88 -2.18 -3.27
CA ALA A 139 9.74 -3.62 -3.45
C ALA A 139 11.09 -4.31 -3.66
N GLU A 140 11.95 -3.75 -4.53
CA GLU A 140 13.32 -4.23 -4.74
C GLU A 140 14.12 -4.29 -3.43
N HIS A 141 14.09 -3.22 -2.63
CA HIS A 141 14.85 -3.13 -1.39
C HIS A 141 14.35 -4.11 -0.32
N LEU A 142 13.03 -4.27 -0.18
CA LEU A 142 12.45 -5.26 0.72
C LEU A 142 12.83 -6.68 0.29
N ARG A 143 12.90 -6.98 -1.02
CA ARG A 143 13.39 -8.28 -1.49
C ARG A 143 14.87 -8.50 -1.16
N ASP A 144 15.72 -7.48 -1.28
CA ASP A 144 17.13 -7.57 -0.87
C ASP A 144 17.31 -7.91 0.61
N LEU A 145 16.36 -7.46 1.44
CA LEU A 145 16.33 -7.75 2.88
C LEU A 145 15.64 -9.09 3.22
N GLY A 146 15.17 -9.84 2.21
CA GLY A 146 14.56 -11.16 2.38
C GLY A 146 13.10 -11.15 2.84
N TYR A 147 12.35 -10.06 2.60
CA TYR A 147 10.90 -10.03 2.81
C TYR A 147 10.17 -10.64 1.62
N ASP A 148 8.99 -11.20 1.85
CA ASP A 148 8.05 -11.53 0.78
C ASP A 148 7.27 -10.28 0.38
N VAL A 149 7.23 -9.99 -0.93
CA VAL A 149 6.65 -8.74 -1.43
C VAL A 149 5.60 -9.01 -2.51
N PHE A 150 4.43 -8.41 -2.34
CA PHE A 150 3.43 -8.23 -3.40
C PHE A 150 3.36 -6.75 -3.76
N LEU A 151 3.57 -6.41 -5.02
CA LEU A 151 3.57 -5.06 -5.53
C LEU A 151 2.32 -4.84 -6.40
N LEU A 152 1.45 -3.92 -5.97
CA LEU A 152 0.26 -3.50 -6.71
C LEU A 152 0.53 -2.14 -7.38
N LEU A 153 0.34 -2.06 -8.70
CA LEU A 153 0.62 -0.86 -9.50
C LEU A 153 -0.55 -0.50 -10.40
N ASP A 154 -0.68 0.80 -10.65
CA ASP A 154 -1.52 1.33 -11.72
C ASP A 154 -0.80 1.14 -13.08
N SER A 155 -1.55 1.22 -14.18
CA SER A 155 -1.01 1.14 -15.55
C SER A 155 -1.24 2.37 -16.40
N ASP A 156 -1.92 3.36 -15.86
CA ASP A 156 -2.15 4.66 -16.48
C ASP A 156 -0.85 5.43 -16.78
N GLU A 157 0.19 5.20 -15.98
CA GLU A 157 1.52 5.74 -16.19
C GLU A 157 2.59 4.65 -16.01
N PRO A 158 3.60 4.58 -16.89
CA PRO A 158 4.65 3.58 -16.74
C PRO A 158 5.48 3.85 -15.49
N PRO A 159 5.73 2.82 -14.64
CA PRO A 159 6.63 2.92 -13.50
C PRO A 159 8.10 2.83 -13.95
N ASN A 160 9.02 3.02 -13.01
CA ASN A 160 10.45 2.75 -13.20
C ASN A 160 10.69 1.27 -13.62
N GLN A 161 10.85 1.06 -14.92
CA GLN A 161 10.93 -0.28 -15.52
C GLN A 161 12.16 -1.06 -15.05
N ASP A 162 13.29 -0.39 -14.86
CA ASP A 162 14.51 -1.04 -14.40
C ASP A 162 14.39 -1.55 -12.97
N ALA A 163 13.78 -0.75 -12.09
CA ALA A 163 13.47 -1.16 -10.71
C ALA A 163 12.42 -2.26 -10.67
N LEU A 164 11.37 -2.16 -11.48
CA LEU A 164 10.34 -3.19 -11.59
C LEU A 164 10.92 -4.54 -12.04
N LYS A 165 11.79 -4.53 -13.05
CA LYS A 165 12.47 -5.73 -13.52
C LYS A 165 13.31 -6.36 -12.41
N ARG A 166 14.12 -5.57 -11.70
CA ARG A 166 14.96 -6.09 -10.61
C ARG A 166 14.14 -6.61 -9.44
N ALA A 167 13.03 -5.96 -9.08
CA ALA A 167 12.13 -6.44 -8.05
C ALA A 167 11.55 -7.83 -8.43
N LYS A 168 11.11 -8.00 -9.68
CA LYS A 168 10.65 -9.29 -10.23
C LYS A 168 11.74 -10.35 -10.24
N ASP A 169 12.95 -10.01 -10.71
CA ASP A 169 14.10 -10.92 -10.75
C ASP A 169 14.47 -11.42 -9.34
N LYS A 170 14.25 -10.60 -8.30
CA LYS A 170 14.43 -10.96 -6.89
C LYS A 170 13.22 -11.66 -6.26
N GLY A 171 12.17 -11.91 -7.04
CA GLY A 171 10.99 -12.68 -6.64
C GLY A 171 9.86 -11.88 -6.00
N ALA A 172 9.77 -10.56 -6.21
CA ALA A 172 8.54 -9.83 -5.90
C ALA A 172 7.40 -10.29 -6.83
N VAL A 173 6.24 -10.57 -6.26
CA VAL A 173 5.02 -10.80 -7.04
C VAL A 173 4.48 -9.44 -7.45
N VAL A 174 4.26 -9.22 -8.75
CA VAL A 174 3.77 -7.94 -9.27
C VAL A 174 2.41 -8.14 -9.89
N HIS A 175 1.44 -7.35 -9.44
CA HIS A 175 0.16 -7.19 -10.08
C HIS A 175 0.02 -5.75 -10.57
N GLN A 176 -0.18 -5.58 -11.86
CA GLN A 176 -0.43 -4.28 -12.46
C GLN A 176 -1.80 -4.33 -13.12
N TRP A 177 -2.65 -3.33 -12.87
CA TRP A 177 -3.97 -3.26 -13.50
C TRP A 177 -3.83 -3.27 -15.03
N PRO A 178 -4.71 -3.94 -15.79
CA PRO A 178 -4.70 -3.82 -17.24
C PRO A 178 -5.37 -2.52 -17.69
N ASP A 179 -5.37 -2.29 -19.01
CA ASP A 179 -6.17 -1.26 -19.69
C ASP A 179 -5.77 0.20 -19.40
N GLU A 180 -4.50 0.46 -19.05
CA GLU A 180 -3.96 1.82 -18.80
C GLU A 180 -4.77 2.59 -17.74
N CYS A 181 -5.06 1.93 -16.62
CA CYS A 181 -5.97 2.43 -15.59
C CYS A 181 -5.28 2.64 -14.25
N SER A 182 -5.71 3.68 -13.53
CA SER A 182 -5.52 3.78 -12.09
C SER A 182 -6.42 2.81 -11.32
N THR A 183 -6.18 2.63 -10.03
CA THR A 183 -7.09 1.90 -9.13
C THR A 183 -8.51 2.45 -9.20
N GLU A 184 -8.72 3.77 -9.15
CA GLU A 184 -10.06 4.36 -9.29
C GLU A 184 -10.70 4.02 -10.64
N GLU A 185 -9.97 4.20 -11.75
CA GLU A 185 -10.48 3.89 -13.08
C GLU A 185 -10.90 2.42 -13.19
N ARG A 186 -10.09 1.51 -12.63
CA ARG A 186 -10.40 0.08 -12.60
C ARG A 186 -11.70 -0.23 -11.85
N LEU A 187 -11.94 0.44 -10.73
CA LEU A 187 -13.17 0.26 -9.93
C LEU A 187 -14.41 0.68 -10.72
N PHE A 188 -14.37 1.83 -11.40
CA PHE A 188 -15.49 2.31 -12.21
C PHE A 188 -15.75 1.44 -13.44
N LEU A 189 -14.72 0.84 -14.01
CA LEU A 189 -14.88 -0.08 -15.14
C LEU A 189 -15.48 -1.43 -14.73
N ASP A 190 -15.07 -2.00 -13.59
CA ASP A 190 -15.39 -3.39 -13.26
C ASP A 190 -16.54 -3.62 -12.31
N LEU A 191 -16.85 -2.66 -11.43
CA LEU A 191 -17.95 -2.86 -10.49
C LEU A 191 -19.29 -2.98 -11.23
N PRO A 192 -20.26 -3.76 -10.73
CA PRO A 192 -21.63 -3.66 -11.22
C PRO A 192 -22.12 -2.21 -11.18
N TRP A 193 -23.10 -1.84 -12.00
CA TRP A 193 -23.57 -0.45 -12.05
C TRP A 193 -24.02 0.09 -10.69
N GLU A 194 -24.64 -0.77 -9.86
CA GLU A 194 -24.96 -0.45 -8.46
C GLU A 194 -23.72 -0.09 -7.64
N GLY A 195 -22.63 -0.84 -7.82
CA GLY A 195 -21.33 -0.55 -7.21
C GLY A 195 -20.74 0.77 -7.70
N VAL A 196 -20.88 1.11 -8.99
CA VAL A 196 -20.48 2.43 -9.52
C VAL A 196 -21.26 3.56 -8.84
N ARG A 197 -22.57 3.41 -8.66
CA ARG A 197 -23.38 4.42 -7.96
C ARG A 197 -23.02 4.51 -6.48
N ALA A 198 -22.70 3.39 -5.84
CA ALA A 198 -22.20 3.38 -4.47
C ALA A 198 -20.83 4.07 -4.34
N MET A 199 -19.94 3.90 -5.32
CA MET A 199 -18.68 4.65 -5.39
C MET A 199 -18.90 6.16 -5.51
N ILE A 200 -19.85 6.59 -6.34
CA ILE A 200 -20.21 8.02 -6.47
C ILE A 200 -20.79 8.56 -5.16
N LYS A 201 -21.66 7.79 -4.52
CA LYS A 201 -22.20 8.15 -3.19
C LYS A 201 -21.07 8.30 -2.17
N LEU A 202 -20.11 7.39 -2.17
CA LEU A 202 -18.95 7.46 -1.28
C LEU A 202 -18.09 8.71 -1.58
N ALA A 203 -17.92 9.07 -2.85
CA ALA A 203 -17.26 10.32 -3.24
C ALA A 203 -18.03 11.56 -2.76
N ILE A 204 -19.37 11.54 -2.84
CA ILE A 204 -20.24 12.60 -2.30
C ILE A 204 -20.06 12.75 -0.80
N ASP A 205 -20.02 11.64 -0.05
CA ASP A 205 -19.83 11.64 1.39
C ASP A 205 -18.49 12.28 1.79
N PHE A 206 -17.43 12.07 0.99
CA PHE A 206 -16.10 12.63 1.27
C PHE A 206 -15.86 14.05 0.76
N ASN A 207 -16.47 14.43 -0.36
CA ASN A 207 -16.10 15.65 -1.10
C ASN A 207 -17.26 16.64 -1.23
N GLY A 208 -18.46 16.27 -0.78
CA GLY A 208 -19.67 17.09 -0.85
C GLY A 208 -20.40 16.95 -2.18
N GLN A 209 -21.74 16.85 -2.10
CA GLN A 209 -22.60 16.59 -3.24
C GLN A 209 -22.46 17.61 -4.37
N ILE A 210 -22.46 18.91 -4.03
CA ILE A 210 -22.40 19.98 -5.03
C ILE A 210 -21.11 19.89 -5.87
N SER A 211 -19.97 19.66 -5.21
CA SER A 211 -18.66 19.55 -5.86
C SER A 211 -18.59 18.34 -6.80
N VAL A 212 -19.00 17.18 -6.30
CA VAL A 212 -18.97 15.92 -7.08
C VAL A 212 -19.88 15.99 -8.29
N MET A 213 -21.13 16.41 -8.11
CA MET A 213 -22.11 16.50 -9.20
C MET A 213 -21.66 17.49 -10.28
N ALA A 214 -21.15 18.67 -9.88
CA ALA A 214 -20.70 19.68 -10.84
C ALA A 214 -19.55 19.18 -11.72
N VAL A 215 -18.54 18.51 -11.15
CA VAL A 215 -17.42 17.98 -11.94
C VAL A 215 -17.88 16.84 -12.86
N MET A 216 -18.73 15.95 -12.35
CA MET A 216 -19.28 14.85 -13.16
C MET A 216 -20.09 15.35 -14.34
N ASP A 217 -21.01 16.30 -14.12
CA ASP A 217 -21.85 16.87 -15.18
C ASP A 217 -21.01 17.55 -16.25
N ASN A 218 -20.00 18.33 -15.85
CA ASN A 218 -19.06 18.95 -16.79
C ASN A 218 -18.31 17.90 -17.63
N ALA A 219 -17.82 16.83 -17.00
CA ALA A 219 -17.07 15.79 -17.70
C ALA A 219 -17.96 14.96 -18.65
N LEU A 220 -19.18 14.62 -18.22
CA LEU A 220 -20.17 13.91 -19.05
C LEU A 220 -20.57 14.78 -20.24
N SER A 221 -20.91 16.05 -20.01
CA SER A 221 -21.26 16.98 -21.09
C SER A 221 -20.12 17.14 -22.10
N ALA A 222 -18.86 17.26 -21.64
CA ALA A 222 -17.70 17.35 -22.51
C ALA A 222 -17.49 16.08 -23.36
N ALA A 223 -17.91 14.92 -22.86
CA ALA A 223 -17.88 13.65 -23.58
C ALA A 223 -19.12 13.42 -24.47
N GLY A 224 -20.01 14.41 -24.63
CA GLY A 224 -21.24 14.28 -25.40
C GLY A 224 -22.29 13.38 -24.74
N GLN A 225 -22.17 13.17 -23.43
CA GLN A 225 -23.06 12.33 -22.63
C GLN A 225 -24.05 13.19 -21.82
N PRO A 226 -25.32 12.78 -21.69
CA PRO A 226 -26.27 13.41 -20.77
C PRO A 226 -25.71 13.59 -19.36
N THR A 227 -25.96 14.74 -18.73
CA THR A 227 -25.48 15.00 -17.37
C THR A 227 -26.18 14.10 -16.35
N ALA A 228 -25.55 13.89 -15.20
CA ALA A 228 -26.14 13.11 -14.12
C ALA A 228 -27.34 13.84 -13.50
N THR A 229 -27.33 15.17 -13.49
CA THR A 229 -28.46 15.99 -13.02
C THR A 229 -29.67 15.92 -13.96
N ASP A 230 -29.43 15.91 -15.29
CA ASP A 230 -30.52 15.90 -16.28
C ASP A 230 -31.21 14.55 -16.40
N ALA A 231 -30.44 13.46 -16.37
CA ALA A 231 -30.96 12.12 -16.65
C ALA A 231 -31.16 11.25 -15.39
N LYS A 232 -30.55 11.62 -14.26
CA LYS A 232 -30.23 10.71 -13.14
C LYS A 232 -29.35 9.55 -13.63
N LEU A 233 -28.46 9.02 -12.80
CA LEU A 233 -27.58 7.90 -13.18
C LEU A 233 -28.36 6.57 -13.20
N GLY A 234 -29.35 6.44 -14.09
CA GLY A 234 -30.16 5.24 -14.30
C GLY A 234 -29.35 4.08 -14.89
N GLY A 235 -29.93 2.88 -14.90
CA GLY A 235 -29.28 1.66 -15.43
C GLY A 235 -28.99 1.71 -16.93
N ASP A 236 -29.75 2.49 -17.68
CA ASP A 236 -29.58 2.78 -19.11
C ASP A 236 -28.29 3.56 -19.43
N ARG A 237 -27.64 4.13 -18.42
CA ARG A 237 -26.39 4.87 -18.54
C ARG A 237 -25.15 3.97 -18.40
N ASP A 238 -25.33 2.69 -18.04
CA ASP A 238 -24.24 1.74 -17.89
C ASP A 238 -23.61 1.41 -19.25
N SER A 239 -22.56 2.16 -19.59
CA SER A 239 -21.76 1.95 -20.79
C SER A 239 -20.29 2.15 -20.48
N GLU A 240 -19.42 1.52 -21.27
CA GLU A 240 -17.98 1.64 -21.09
C GLU A 240 -17.51 3.10 -21.18
N GLN A 241 -18.04 3.89 -22.12
CA GLN A 241 -17.69 5.30 -22.27
C GLN A 241 -18.02 6.10 -21.00
N VAL A 242 -19.22 5.93 -20.44
CA VAL A 242 -19.64 6.61 -19.20
C VAL A 242 -18.75 6.18 -18.03
N ARG A 243 -18.47 4.87 -17.90
CA ARG A 243 -17.57 4.35 -16.85
C ARG A 243 -16.17 4.95 -16.91
N ARG A 244 -15.58 5.05 -18.12
CA ARG A 244 -14.26 5.68 -18.32
C ARG A 244 -14.26 7.15 -17.92
N VAL A 245 -15.30 7.90 -18.29
CA VAL A 245 -15.43 9.31 -17.88
C VAL A 245 -15.49 9.43 -16.36
N LEU A 246 -16.31 8.62 -15.70
CA LEU A 246 -16.49 8.67 -14.25
C LEU A 246 -15.22 8.25 -13.49
N GLY A 247 -14.55 7.18 -13.94
CA GLY A 247 -13.27 6.73 -13.39
C GLY A 247 -12.20 7.82 -13.49
N LYS A 248 -12.07 8.44 -14.66
CA LYS A 248 -11.13 9.55 -14.89
C LYS A 248 -11.43 10.73 -13.97
N VAL A 249 -12.69 11.10 -13.79
CA VAL A 249 -13.08 12.16 -12.84
C VAL A 249 -12.66 11.81 -11.42
N ALA A 250 -12.89 10.57 -10.98
CA ALA A 250 -12.54 10.12 -9.63
C ALA A 250 -11.04 10.26 -9.35
N LYS A 251 -10.21 9.87 -10.32
CA LYS A 251 -8.75 10.03 -10.31
C LYS A 251 -8.33 11.49 -10.32
N ASP A 252 -8.76 12.26 -11.33
CA ASP A 252 -8.36 13.67 -11.54
C ASP A 252 -8.77 14.57 -10.37
N LYS A 253 -9.84 14.22 -9.66
CA LYS A 253 -10.30 14.92 -8.45
C LYS A 253 -9.88 14.26 -7.15
N SER A 254 -9.02 13.23 -7.21
CA SER A 254 -8.43 12.59 -6.05
C SER A 254 -9.48 12.15 -5.02
N TRP A 255 -10.62 11.62 -5.47
CA TRP A 255 -11.75 11.30 -4.59
C TRP A 255 -11.37 10.35 -3.47
N PHE A 256 -10.42 9.44 -3.71
CA PHE A 256 -10.03 8.38 -2.77
C PHE A 256 -8.52 8.36 -2.46
N LYS A 257 -7.83 9.51 -2.53
CA LYS A 257 -6.36 9.60 -2.52
C LYS A 257 -5.67 9.43 -1.14
N ASP A 258 -6.40 9.07 -0.09
CA ASP A 258 -5.84 8.84 1.25
C ASP A 258 -6.20 7.46 1.80
N ILE A 259 -5.49 7.04 2.84
CA ILE A 259 -5.62 5.69 3.44
C ILE A 259 -7.05 5.45 3.92
N THR A 260 -7.65 6.40 4.65
CA THR A 260 -9.00 6.28 5.21
C THR A 260 -10.05 6.12 4.11
N ARG A 261 -9.93 6.88 3.03
CA ARG A 261 -10.84 6.78 1.88
C ARG A 261 -10.63 5.48 1.12
N GLY A 262 -9.37 5.05 0.96
CA GLY A 262 -9.01 3.75 0.38
C GLY A 262 -9.60 2.58 1.16
N GLU A 263 -9.52 2.60 2.49
CA GLU A 263 -10.14 1.59 3.38
C GLU A 263 -11.64 1.50 3.13
N ARG A 264 -12.31 2.64 2.96
CA ARG A 264 -13.76 2.70 2.72
C ARG A 264 -14.18 2.15 1.35
N LEU A 265 -13.28 2.05 0.37
CA LEU A 265 -13.58 1.42 -0.93
C LEU A 265 -14.01 -0.05 -0.77
N SER A 266 -13.42 -0.75 0.20
CA SER A 266 -13.72 -2.16 0.48
C SER A 266 -15.19 -2.41 0.79
N THR A 267 -15.89 -1.44 1.40
CA THR A 267 -17.32 -1.52 1.74
C THR A 267 -18.22 -1.61 0.50
N VAL A 268 -17.73 -1.12 -0.64
CA VAL A 268 -18.40 -1.26 -1.94
C VAL A 268 -17.86 -2.46 -2.69
N ILE A 269 -16.55 -2.67 -2.69
CA ILE A 269 -15.89 -3.71 -3.48
C ILE A 269 -16.25 -5.11 -2.98
N GLY A 270 -16.03 -5.36 -1.69
CA GLY A 270 -16.17 -6.67 -1.06
C GLY A 270 -17.50 -7.38 -1.38
N PRO A 271 -18.65 -6.74 -1.11
CA PRO A 271 -19.97 -7.31 -1.41
C PRO A 271 -20.22 -7.58 -2.90
N ASN A 272 -19.52 -6.87 -3.79
CA ASN A 272 -19.71 -6.99 -5.25
C ASN A 272 -18.79 -8.01 -5.91
N LEU A 273 -17.72 -8.49 -5.24
CA LEU A 273 -16.70 -9.35 -5.86
C LEU A 273 -17.27 -10.61 -6.51
N THR A 274 -18.26 -11.25 -5.88
CA THR A 274 -18.89 -12.48 -6.39
C THR A 274 -19.72 -12.26 -7.64
N ALA A 275 -20.17 -11.02 -7.90
CA ALA A 275 -20.91 -10.66 -9.10
C ALA A 275 -20.00 -10.38 -10.31
N ILE A 276 -18.70 -10.15 -10.08
CA ILE A 276 -17.73 -9.77 -11.12
C ILE A 276 -16.50 -10.70 -11.19
N PRO A 277 -16.62 -12.03 -11.01
CA PRO A 277 -15.47 -12.90 -10.77
C PRO A 277 -14.48 -12.98 -11.95
N LYS A 278 -14.90 -12.61 -13.15
CA LYS A 278 -14.07 -12.65 -14.37
C LYS A 278 -13.33 -11.35 -14.65
N THR A 279 -13.67 -10.26 -13.95
CA THR A 279 -13.11 -8.95 -14.22
C THR A 279 -11.67 -8.81 -13.70
N PRO A 280 -10.86 -7.92 -14.29
CA PRO A 280 -9.52 -7.63 -13.78
C PRO A 280 -9.47 -7.28 -12.29
N LEU A 281 -10.41 -6.47 -11.79
CA LEU A 281 -10.52 -6.10 -10.38
C LEU A 281 -10.62 -7.32 -9.48
N ALA A 282 -11.58 -8.22 -9.76
CA ALA A 282 -11.79 -9.41 -8.96
C ALA A 282 -10.56 -10.33 -8.98
N LYS A 283 -9.93 -10.49 -10.16
CA LYS A 283 -8.70 -11.28 -10.30
C LYS A 283 -7.54 -10.70 -9.49
N GLY A 284 -7.35 -9.38 -9.49
CA GLY A 284 -6.32 -8.73 -8.69
C GLY A 284 -6.53 -8.89 -7.18
N ILE A 285 -7.78 -8.75 -6.73
CA ILE A 285 -8.12 -8.95 -5.31
C ILE A 285 -7.95 -10.41 -4.89
N VAL A 286 -8.34 -11.37 -5.73
CA VAL A 286 -8.07 -12.79 -5.50
C VAL A 286 -6.57 -13.08 -5.50
N ALA A 287 -5.78 -12.44 -6.36
CA ALA A 287 -4.33 -12.59 -6.37
C ALA A 287 -3.69 -12.10 -5.07
N ILE A 288 -4.15 -10.96 -4.53
CA ILE A 288 -3.72 -10.46 -3.21
C ILE A 288 -4.03 -11.51 -2.13
N ARG A 289 -5.28 -11.99 -2.06
CA ARG A 289 -5.67 -12.97 -1.03
C ARG A 289 -4.88 -14.26 -1.13
N SER A 290 -4.75 -14.82 -2.34
CA SER A 290 -4.03 -16.06 -2.58
C SER A 290 -2.57 -15.96 -2.15
N TRP A 291 -1.93 -14.82 -2.42
CA TRP A 291 -0.55 -14.56 -1.99
C TRP A 291 -0.42 -14.41 -0.46
N VAL A 292 -1.38 -13.75 0.18
CA VAL A 292 -1.47 -13.63 1.64
C VAL A 292 -1.54 -15.02 2.29
N ASP A 293 -2.34 -15.92 1.74
CA ASP A 293 -2.54 -17.29 2.25
C ASP A 293 -1.38 -18.25 1.95
N GLY A 294 -0.42 -17.83 1.12
CA GLY A 294 0.72 -18.66 0.74
C GLY A 294 0.40 -19.69 -0.35
N GLY A 295 -0.52 -19.35 -1.25
CA GLY A 295 -0.71 -20.08 -2.50
C GLY A 295 0.50 -20.06 -3.43
#